data_AF-A0AAJ2CBT7-F1
#
_entry.id   AF-A0AAJ2CBT7-F1
#
_cell.length_a   1.000
_cell.length_b   1.000
_cell.length_c   1.000
_cell.angle_alpha   90.00
_cell.angle_beta   90.00
_cell.angle_gamma   90.00
#
_symmetry.space_group_name_H-M   'P 1'
#
loop_
_entity.id
_entity.type
_entity.pdbx_description
1 polymer ?
#
loop_
_entity_poly.entity_id
_entity_poly.type
_entity_poly.pdbx_seq_one_letter_code
_entity_poly.pdbx_strand_id
1 'polypeptide(L)'
;MTRMTLAATTALALLGAAQAAAFQAPTETPATATATAKKLPDGTTAEERSNTARLNAEQASRAKAETVTYEQEVSAAAQQVAHDQSEFAEETAVYEAEKARVAAMSAEERMKWEADVAACKAGDTTRCAKPVTPPR
;
A
#
# COMPACT_ATOMS: atom_id res chain seq x y z
N MET A 1 -11.53 44.90 -21.02
CA MET A 1 -10.67 44.70 -22.20
C MET A 1 -9.64 43.64 -21.83
N THR A 2 -9.49 42.61 -22.69
CA THR A 2 -8.32 41.71 -22.85
C THR A 2 -7.97 40.82 -21.63
N ARG A 3 -8.46 39.57 -21.49
CA ARG A 3 -8.08 38.28 -22.15
C ARG A 3 -6.59 37.88 -22.02
N MET A 4 -6.39 36.58 -21.74
CA MET A 4 -5.14 35.77 -21.72
C MET A 4 -4.44 35.79 -20.35
N THR A 5 -4.44 34.72 -19.55
CA THR A 5 -3.84 33.39 -19.80
C THR A 5 -4.61 32.29 -19.02
N LEU A 6 -5.32 31.35 -19.65
CA LEU A 6 -4.85 29.99 -20.03
C LEU A 6 -4.03 29.33 -18.90
N ALA A 7 -4.63 28.58 -17.96
CA ALA A 7 -5.05 27.17 -18.10
C ALA A 7 -3.93 26.28 -18.67
N ALA A 8 -2.99 25.86 -17.82
CA ALA A 8 -1.93 24.92 -18.18
C ALA A 8 -1.42 24.12 -16.97
N THR A 9 -2.24 23.19 -16.44
CA THR A 9 -1.74 22.11 -15.55
C THR A 9 -2.43 20.76 -15.75
N THR A 10 -3.17 20.55 -16.84
CA THR A 10 -3.69 19.22 -17.22
C THR A 10 -2.84 18.61 -18.34
N ALA A 11 -1.64 18.16 -18.02
CA ALA A 11 -0.84 17.32 -18.92
C ALA A 11 0.25 16.54 -18.17
N LEU A 12 -0.12 15.79 -17.13
CA LEU A 12 0.75 14.73 -16.57
C LEU A 12 0.01 13.39 -16.50
N ALA A 13 -0.82 13.10 -17.50
CA ALA A 13 -1.61 11.86 -17.61
C ALA A 13 -1.35 11.10 -18.92
N LEU A 14 -0.17 11.23 -19.52
CA LEU A 14 0.16 10.61 -20.82
C LEU A 14 1.57 9.99 -20.90
N LEU A 15 2.17 9.63 -19.75
CA LEU A 15 3.48 8.94 -19.71
C LEU A 15 3.39 7.44 -19.38
N GLY A 16 2.19 6.88 -19.24
CA GLY A 16 2.00 5.45 -18.92
C GLY A 16 1.75 4.52 -20.12
N ALA A 17 1.44 5.05 -21.31
CA ALA A 17 1.00 4.24 -22.46
C ALA A 17 2.08 4.02 -23.55
N ALA A 18 3.26 4.63 -23.43
CA ALA A 18 4.26 4.62 -24.51
C ALA A 18 5.23 3.40 -24.50
N GLN A 19 5.16 2.51 -23.51
CA GLN A 19 6.07 1.36 -23.43
C GLN A 19 5.49 0.06 -24.04
N ALA A 20 4.22 0.07 -24.46
CA ALA A 20 3.55 -1.14 -24.96
C ALA A 20 3.74 -1.42 -26.47
N ALA A 21 4.45 -0.56 -27.21
CA ALA A 21 4.54 -0.65 -28.68
C ALA A 21 5.89 -1.14 -29.24
N ALA A 22 6.84 -1.56 -28.41
CA ALA A 22 8.17 -1.99 -28.87
C ALA A 22 8.32 -3.53 -29.08
N PHE A 23 7.28 -4.32 -28.81
CA PHE A 23 7.26 -5.78 -29.06
C PHE A 23 6.28 -6.19 -30.17
N GLN A 24 5.95 -5.27 -31.09
CA GLN A 24 5.29 -5.65 -32.34
C GLN A 24 6.34 -6.22 -33.29
N ALA A 25 6.68 -7.49 -33.07
CA ALA A 25 7.32 -8.32 -34.08
C ALA A 25 6.47 -8.25 -35.37
N PRO A 26 7.09 -8.15 -36.56
CA PRO A 26 6.34 -8.19 -37.81
C PRO A 26 5.50 -9.45 -37.83
N THR A 27 4.19 -9.27 -38.02
CA THR A 27 3.24 -10.35 -38.21
C THR A 27 3.61 -11.04 -39.52
N GLU A 28 4.44 -12.08 -39.43
CA GLU A 28 4.60 -13.04 -40.50
C GLU A 28 3.21 -13.62 -40.76
N THR A 29 2.62 -13.19 -41.86
CA THR A 29 1.48 -13.86 -42.48
C THR A 29 1.89 -15.33 -42.58
N PRO A 30 1.16 -16.30 -41.98
CA PRO A 30 1.53 -17.68 -42.14
C PRO A 30 1.36 -18.01 -43.61
N ALA A 31 2.47 -18.03 -44.34
CA ALA A 31 2.53 -18.61 -45.66
C ALA A 31 1.93 -19.99 -45.51
N THR A 32 0.78 -20.21 -46.15
CA THR A 32 0.10 -21.49 -46.19
C THR A 32 0.96 -22.41 -47.03
N ALA A 33 2.08 -22.85 -46.47
CA ALA A 33 2.85 -23.95 -46.99
C ALA A 33 1.98 -25.19 -46.79
N THR A 34 1.22 -25.55 -47.82
CA THR A 34 0.73 -26.91 -48.00
C THR A 34 1.94 -27.82 -48.24
N ALA A 35 2.79 -27.95 -47.25
CA ALA A 35 3.64 -29.11 -47.13
C ALA A 35 2.70 -30.23 -46.68
N THR A 36 2.33 -31.11 -47.60
CA THR A 36 2.04 -32.50 -47.24
C THR A 36 3.30 -33.06 -46.58
N ALA A 37 3.51 -32.71 -45.32
CA ALA A 37 4.45 -33.37 -44.46
C ALA A 37 3.95 -34.81 -44.37
N LYS A 38 4.66 -35.74 -45.04
CA LYS A 38 4.54 -37.16 -44.73
C LYS A 38 4.62 -37.24 -43.21
N LYS A 39 3.53 -37.67 -42.58
CA LYS A 39 3.49 -37.91 -41.13
C LYS A 39 4.61 -38.92 -40.87
N LEU A 40 5.75 -38.43 -40.38
CA LEU A 40 6.82 -39.30 -39.94
C LEU A 40 6.19 -40.24 -38.91
N PRO A 41 6.48 -41.54 -38.95
CA PRO A 41 6.01 -42.44 -37.91
C PRO A 41 6.48 -41.87 -36.58
N ASP A 42 5.55 -41.77 -35.63
CA ASP A 42 5.83 -41.34 -34.27
C ASP A 42 6.91 -42.28 -33.73
N GLY A 43 8.14 -41.77 -33.62
CA GLY A 43 9.31 -42.54 -33.24
C GLY A 43 9.33 -42.89 -31.75
N THR A 44 8.26 -42.54 -31.02
CA THR A 44 8.13 -42.83 -29.58
C THR A 44 7.51 -44.19 -29.33
N THR A 45 8.16 -44.96 -28.46
CA THR A 45 7.67 -46.23 -27.93
C THR A 45 6.46 -46.01 -27.01
N ALA A 46 5.69 -47.07 -26.76
CA ALA A 46 4.55 -46.99 -25.84
C ALA A 46 5.01 -46.67 -24.41
N GLU A 47 6.17 -47.17 -24.01
CA GLU A 47 6.84 -46.92 -22.75
C GLU A 47 7.22 -45.44 -22.59
N GLU A 48 7.80 -44.82 -23.62
CA GLU A 48 8.13 -43.39 -23.61
C GLU A 48 6.87 -42.53 -23.46
N ARG A 49 5.80 -42.83 -24.20
CA ARG A 49 4.52 -42.10 -24.06
C ARG A 49 3.92 -42.24 -22.66
N SER A 50 3.99 -43.43 -22.07
CA SER A 50 3.53 -43.67 -20.69
C SER A 50 4.36 -42.87 -19.68
N ASN A 51 5.69 -42.84 -19.85
CA ASN A 51 6.58 -42.10 -18.95
C ASN A 51 6.36 -40.58 -19.05
N THR A 52 6.20 -40.06 -20.26
CA THR A 52 5.86 -38.64 -20.48
C THR A 52 4.50 -38.30 -19.86
N ALA A 53 3.49 -39.14 -20.03
CA ALA A 53 2.18 -38.91 -19.43
C ALA A 53 2.27 -38.86 -17.89
N ARG A 54 3.03 -39.78 -17.27
CA ARG A 54 3.27 -39.79 -15.83
C ARG A 54 3.99 -38.51 -15.36
N LEU A 55 5.07 -38.12 -16.02
CA LEU A 55 5.83 -36.92 -15.66
C LEU A 55 5.00 -35.64 -15.83
N ASN A 56 4.16 -35.56 -16.86
CA ASN A 56 3.25 -34.42 -17.05
C ASN A 56 2.17 -34.38 -15.97
N ALA A 57 1.64 -35.54 -15.56
CA ALA A 57 0.69 -35.60 -14.44
C ALA A 57 1.33 -35.18 -13.11
N GLU A 58 2.56 -35.62 -12.84
CA GLU A 58 3.33 -35.21 -11.65
C GLU A 58 3.63 -33.70 -11.66
N GLN A 59 4.06 -33.15 -12.80
CA GLN A 59 4.29 -31.70 -12.94
C GLN A 59 3.00 -30.91 -12.75
N ALA A 60 1.90 -31.34 -13.36
CA ALA A 60 0.60 -30.69 -13.19
C ALA A 60 0.12 -30.73 -11.73
N SER A 61 0.37 -31.84 -11.02
CA SER A 61 0.04 -31.95 -9.60
C SER A 61 0.88 -31.01 -8.73
N ARG A 62 2.18 -30.89 -9.01
CA ARG A 62 3.09 -29.99 -8.28
C ARG A 62 2.72 -28.53 -8.52
N ALA A 63 2.52 -28.14 -9.78
CA ALA A 63 2.13 -26.79 -10.14
C ALA A 63 0.81 -26.36 -9.47
N LYS A 64 -0.17 -27.27 -9.38
CA LYS A 64 -1.43 -27.00 -8.65
C LYS A 64 -1.19 -26.79 -7.16
N ALA A 65 -0.38 -27.64 -6.52
CA ALA A 65 -0.07 -27.50 -5.11
C ALA A 65 0.65 -26.18 -4.81
N GLU A 66 1.66 -25.84 -5.62
CA GLU A 66 2.40 -24.58 -5.50
C GLU A 66 1.51 -23.36 -5.73
N THR A 67 0.60 -23.41 -6.70
CA THR A 67 -0.37 -22.33 -6.96
C THR A 67 -1.29 -22.13 -5.76
N VAL A 68 -1.83 -23.20 -5.17
CA VAL A 68 -2.69 -23.11 -3.99
C VAL A 68 -1.94 -22.53 -2.79
N THR A 69 -0.70 -22.97 -2.55
CA THR A 69 0.13 -22.41 -1.47
C THR A 69 0.39 -20.93 -1.71
N TYR A 70 0.78 -20.54 -2.92
CA TYR A 70 1.01 -19.14 -3.26
C TYR A 70 -0.23 -18.27 -3.06
N GLU A 71 -1.40 -18.71 -3.52
CA GLU A 71 -2.65 -17.97 -3.35
C GLU A 71 -3.02 -17.79 -1.87
N GLN A 72 -2.77 -18.80 -1.03
CA GLN A 72 -2.97 -18.71 0.42
C GLN A 72 -2.02 -17.69 1.06
N GLU A 73 -0.73 -17.71 0.69
CA GLU A 73 0.26 -16.75 1.20
C GLU A 73 -0.08 -15.31 0.80
N VAL A 74 -0.47 -15.09 -0.45
CA VAL A 74 -0.90 -13.76 -0.94
C VAL A 74 -2.14 -13.27 -0.19
N SER A 75 -3.14 -14.14 0.00
CA SER A 75 -4.35 -13.81 0.75
C SER A 75 -4.04 -13.47 2.21
N ALA A 76 -3.18 -14.25 2.87
CA ALA A 76 -2.77 -14.00 4.25
C ALA A 76 -2.02 -12.67 4.38
N ALA A 77 -1.07 -12.40 3.48
CA ALA A 77 -0.34 -11.13 3.45
C ALA A 77 -1.27 -9.93 3.22
N ALA A 78 -2.25 -10.05 2.32
CA ALA A 78 -3.22 -8.99 2.08
C ALA A 78 -4.09 -8.70 3.31
N GLN A 79 -4.52 -9.74 4.03
CA GLN A 79 -5.27 -9.58 5.28
C GLN A 79 -4.44 -8.91 6.36
N GLN A 80 -3.17 -9.29 6.51
CA GLN A 80 -2.26 -8.68 7.46
C GLN A 80 -2.05 -7.19 7.15
N VAL A 81 -1.79 -6.83 5.89
CA VAL A 81 -1.62 -5.43 5.50
C VAL A 81 -2.89 -4.61 5.78
N ALA A 82 -4.07 -5.16 5.52
CA ALA A 82 -5.33 -4.48 5.81
C ALA A 82 -5.54 -4.28 7.32
N HIS A 83 -5.22 -5.30 8.12
CA HIS A 83 -5.26 -5.23 9.58
C HIS A 83 -4.31 -4.16 10.13
N ASP A 84 -3.05 -4.18 9.72
CA ASP A 84 -2.03 -3.26 10.22
C ASP A 84 -2.35 -1.80 9.84
N GLN A 85 -2.93 -1.58 8.66
CA GLN A 85 -3.43 -0.26 8.28
C GLN A 85 -4.60 0.21 9.15
N SER A 86 -5.51 -0.70 9.53
CA SER A 86 -6.62 -0.35 10.43
C SER A 86 -6.14 -0.01 11.83
N GLU A 87 -5.24 -0.81 12.42
CA GLU A 87 -4.69 -0.51 13.74
C GLU A 87 -3.93 0.80 13.75
N PHE A 88 -3.08 1.06 12.75
CA PHE A 88 -2.36 2.32 12.64
C PHE A 88 -3.30 3.53 12.57
N ALA A 89 -4.40 3.42 11.81
CA ALA A 89 -5.39 4.49 11.72
C ALA A 89 -6.12 4.72 13.06
N GLU A 90 -6.48 3.65 13.76
CA GLU A 90 -7.12 3.71 15.07
C GLU A 90 -6.20 4.32 16.13
N GLU A 91 -4.96 3.86 16.23
CA GLU A 91 -3.97 4.38 17.16
C GLU A 91 -3.68 5.87 16.90
N THR A 92 -3.58 6.26 15.63
CA THR A 92 -3.40 7.66 15.24
C THR A 92 -4.59 8.51 15.67
N ALA A 93 -5.82 8.01 15.49
CA ALA A 93 -7.02 8.71 15.91
C ALA A 93 -7.08 8.90 17.43
N VAL A 94 -6.73 7.86 18.20
CA VAL A 94 -6.66 7.92 19.67
C VAL A 94 -5.59 8.92 20.13
N TYR A 95 -4.40 8.89 19.52
CA TYR A 95 -3.31 9.80 19.85
C TYR A 95 -3.69 11.27 19.62
N GLU A 96 -4.25 11.59 18.45
CA GLU A 96 -4.65 12.96 18.12
C GLU A 96 -5.84 13.43 18.99
N ALA A 97 -6.76 12.53 19.35
CA ALA A 97 -7.83 12.85 20.29
C ALA A 97 -7.29 13.18 21.70
N GLU A 98 -6.32 12.38 22.20
CA GLU A 98 -5.71 12.62 23.51
C GLU A 98 -4.90 13.92 23.51
N LYS A 99 -4.17 14.20 22.42
CA LYS A 99 -3.47 15.47 22.25
C LYS A 99 -4.42 16.66 22.27
N ALA A 100 -5.58 16.57 21.60
CA ALA A 100 -6.59 17.62 21.65
C ALA A 100 -7.17 17.80 23.06
N ARG A 101 -7.40 16.72 23.79
CA ARG A 101 -7.87 16.74 25.18
C ARG A 101 -6.86 17.41 26.11
N VAL A 102 -5.59 17.04 26.00
CA VAL A 102 -4.50 17.65 26.79
C VAL A 102 -4.33 19.12 26.44
N ALA A 103 -4.42 19.49 25.16
CA ALA A 103 -4.38 20.88 24.73
C ALA A 103 -5.51 21.71 25.36
N ALA A 104 -6.75 21.18 25.36
CA ALA A 104 -7.89 21.84 25.98
C ALA A 104 -7.70 22.05 27.49
N MET A 105 -7.29 21.00 28.23
CA MET A 105 -7.00 21.13 29.67
C MET A 105 -5.88 22.14 29.93
N SER A 106 -4.81 22.11 29.15
CA SER A 106 -3.67 23.03 29.33
C SER A 106 -4.06 24.49 29.08
N ALA A 107 -5.00 24.75 28.17
CA ALA A 107 -5.52 26.08 27.91
C ALA A 107 -6.34 26.61 29.10
N GLU A 108 -7.17 25.76 29.71
CA GLU A 108 -7.92 26.11 30.92
C GLU A 108 -6.99 26.39 32.11
N GLU A 109 -5.99 25.53 32.32
CA GLU A 109 -4.96 25.73 33.36
C GLU A 109 -4.16 27.02 33.11
N ARG A 110 -3.84 27.33 31.85
CA ARG A 110 -3.17 28.57 31.48
C ARG A 110 -4.01 29.79 31.83
N MET A 111 -5.30 29.81 31.48
CA MET A 111 -6.21 30.91 31.80
C MET A 111 -6.30 31.13 33.31
N LYS A 112 -6.43 30.05 34.09
CA LYS A 112 -6.42 30.12 35.55
C LYS A 112 -5.12 30.69 36.10
N TRP A 113 -3.99 30.22 35.60
CA TRP A 113 -2.68 30.70 36.00
C TRP A 113 -2.49 32.19 35.68
N GLU A 114 -2.92 32.64 34.49
CA GLU A 114 -2.87 34.06 34.09
C GLU A 114 -3.72 34.92 35.03
N ALA A 115 -4.92 34.46 35.40
CA ALA A 115 -5.77 35.13 36.36
C ALA A 115 -5.14 35.19 37.77
N ASP A 116 -4.50 34.11 38.22
CA ASP A 116 -3.81 34.05 39.52
C ASP A 116 -2.61 35.01 39.56
N VAL A 117 -1.84 35.06 38.48
CA VAL A 117 -0.74 36.02 38.31
C VAL A 117 -1.24 37.45 38.34
N ALA A 118 -2.35 37.75 37.65
CA ALA A 118 -2.93 39.08 37.64
C ALA A 118 -3.44 39.50 39.04
N ALA A 119 -4.12 38.60 39.76
CA ALA A 119 -4.60 38.85 41.12
C ALA A 119 -3.45 39.09 42.11
N CYS A 120 -2.40 38.26 42.04
CA CYS A 120 -1.18 38.43 42.83
C CYS A 120 -0.51 39.79 42.56
N LYS A 121 -0.38 40.18 41.29
CA LYS A 121 0.19 41.50 40.90
C LYS A 121 -0.67 42.67 41.38
N ALA A 122 -1.99 42.49 41.48
CA ALA A 122 -2.91 43.48 42.03
C ALA A 122 -2.89 43.56 43.56
N GLY A 123 -2.12 42.69 44.24
CA GLY A 123 -1.93 42.71 45.69
C GLY A 123 -2.65 41.61 46.46
N ASP A 124 -3.40 40.70 45.79
CA ASP A 124 -3.96 39.51 46.44
C ASP A 124 -2.86 38.45 46.65
N THR A 125 -2.18 38.57 47.78
CA THR A 125 -1.07 37.70 48.14
C THR A 125 -1.48 36.23 48.33
N THR A 126 -2.78 35.94 48.49
CA THR A 126 -3.28 34.57 48.63
C THR A 126 -3.25 33.78 47.32
N ARG A 127 -3.20 34.48 46.18
CA ARG A 127 -3.14 33.89 44.82
C ARG A 127 -1.71 33.81 44.27
N CYS A 128 -0.72 34.31 44.99
CA CYS A 128 0.67 34.23 44.57
C CYS A 128 1.19 32.78 44.58
N ALA A 129 2.04 32.45 43.62
CA ALA A 129 2.74 31.16 43.58
C ALA A 129 3.58 30.99 44.86
N LYS A 130 3.42 29.84 45.54
CA LYS A 130 4.20 29.53 46.74
C LYS A 130 5.65 29.25 46.36
N PRO A 131 6.65 29.67 47.16
CA PRO A 131 8.03 29.30 46.94
C PRO A 131 8.18 27.78 46.91
N VAL A 132 8.85 27.25 45.89
CA VAL A 132 9.14 25.82 45.80
C VAL A 132 10.40 25.54 46.62
N THR A 133 10.26 24.79 47.72
CA THR A 133 11.42 24.26 48.45
C THR A 133 11.90 23.00 47.73
N PRO A 134 13.16 22.93 47.25
CA PRO A 134 13.67 21.72 46.62
C PRO A 134 13.72 20.56 47.63
N PRO A 135 13.52 19.30 47.18
CA PRO A 135 13.65 18.14 48.05
C PRO A 135 15.08 18.03 48.59
N ARG A 136 15.21 17.66 49.87
CA ARG A 136 16.48 17.54 50.59
C ARG A 136 17.16 16.20 50.32
#